data_AF-A0A9K3I4Z4-F1
#
_entry.id   AF-A0A9K3I4Z4-F1
#
_cell.length_a   1.000
_cell.length_b   1.000
_cell.length_c   1.000
_cell.angle_alpha   90.00
_cell.angle_beta   90.00
_cell.angle_gamma   90.00
#
_symmetry.space_group_name_H-M   'P 1'
#
loop_
_entity.id
_entity.type
_entity.pdbx_description
1 polymer ?
#
loop_
_entity_poly.entity_id
_entity_poly.type
_entity_poly.pdbx_seq_one_letter_code
_entity_poly.pdbx_strand_id
1 'polypeptide(L)'
;MVGAKVHWFSILNSFMVITFLAGIVLVIFLRTVRRDLTHYEELDKEAQAQMNEELSGWKLVVADVFRAPSNPGLLSVMVGNVVQILGMAVVTIMFAALGFMSPASRGTLVTGMLIFYMVLGNSADYVAVRMW
;
A
#
# COMPACT_ATOMS: atom_id res chain seq x y z
N MET A 1 -35.65 -8.05 82.11
CA MET A 1 -34.69 -7.45 81.15
C MET A 1 -34.55 -8.29 79.86
N VAL A 2 -35.67 -8.65 79.22
CA VAL A 2 -35.68 -9.51 78.01
C VAL A 2 -35.94 -8.71 76.72
N GLY A 3 -36.70 -7.61 76.79
CA GLY A 3 -37.06 -6.80 75.61
C GLY A 3 -35.90 -6.07 74.91
N ALA A 4 -34.88 -5.61 75.65
CA ALA A 4 -33.76 -4.86 75.07
C ALA A 4 -32.84 -5.73 74.18
N LYS A 5 -32.67 -7.02 74.51
CA LYS A 5 -31.88 -7.97 73.71
C LYS A 5 -32.54 -8.28 72.37
N VAL A 6 -33.88 -8.37 72.34
CA VAL A 6 -34.65 -8.65 71.12
C VAL A 6 -34.60 -7.46 70.16
N HIS A 7 -34.67 -6.23 70.67
CA HIS A 7 -34.63 -5.03 69.82
C HIS A 7 -33.27 -4.86 69.12
N TRP A 8 -32.16 -5.01 69.84
CA TRP A 8 -30.81 -4.90 69.24
C TRP A 8 -30.53 -6.02 68.23
N PHE A 9 -31.06 -7.23 68.46
CA PHE A 9 -30.99 -8.33 67.50
C PHE A 9 -31.74 -8.02 66.19
N SER A 10 -32.91 -7.36 66.28
CA SER A 10 -33.65 -6.90 65.10
C SER A 10 -32.89 -5.84 64.30
N ILE A 11 -32.13 -4.96 64.96
CA ILE A 11 -31.29 -3.95 64.30
C ILE A 11 -30.15 -4.63 63.53
N LEU A 12 -29.46 -5.60 64.15
CA LEU A 12 -28.35 -6.32 63.53
C LEU A 12 -28.80 -7.14 62.33
N ASN A 13 -29.97 -7.79 62.43
CA ASN A 13 -30.57 -8.54 61.33
C ASN A 13 -30.88 -7.64 60.11
N SER A 14 -31.47 -6.47 60.34
CA SER A 14 -31.75 -5.49 59.27
C SER A 14 -30.45 -4.98 58.64
N PHE A 15 -29.44 -4.66 59.45
CA PHE A 15 -28.14 -4.22 58.96
C PHE A 15 -27.49 -5.27 58.05
N MET A 16 -27.48 -6.55 58.47
CA MET A 16 -26.92 -7.65 57.69
C MET A 16 -27.58 -7.79 56.30
N VAL A 17 -28.90 -7.68 56.22
CA VAL A 17 -29.64 -7.74 54.95
C VAL A 17 -29.29 -6.57 54.03
N ILE A 18 -29.19 -5.35 54.58
CA ILE A 18 -28.82 -4.15 53.82
C ILE A 18 -27.41 -4.29 53.22
N THR A 19 -26.43 -4.72 54.01
CA THR A 19 -25.05 -4.89 53.54
C THR A 19 -24.95 -5.98 52.46
N PHE A 20 -25.72 -7.06 52.61
CA PHE A 20 -25.77 -8.13 51.61
C PHE A 20 -26.37 -7.65 50.29
N LEU A 21 -27.50 -6.94 50.34
CA LEU A 21 -28.16 -6.39 49.16
C LEU A 21 -27.27 -5.35 48.46
N ALA A 22 -26.62 -4.47 49.25
CA ALA A 22 -25.65 -3.50 48.73
C ALA A 22 -24.46 -4.19 48.05
N GLY A 23 -23.96 -5.30 48.61
CA GLY A 23 -22.90 -6.10 48.00
C GLY A 23 -23.29 -6.67 46.63
N ILE A 24 -24.49 -7.22 46.50
CA ILE A 24 -25.00 -7.75 45.21
C ILE A 24 -25.10 -6.63 44.17
N VAL A 25 -25.69 -5.50 44.54
CA VAL A 25 -25.83 -4.34 43.63
C VAL A 25 -24.47 -3.82 43.20
N LEU A 26 -23.50 -3.72 44.12
CA LEU A 26 -22.13 -3.31 43.81
C LEU A 26 -21.47 -4.25 42.81
N VAL A 27 -21.62 -5.57 42.98
CA VAL A 27 -21.07 -6.57 42.05
C VAL A 27 -21.69 -6.44 40.66
N ILE A 28 -23.02 -6.28 40.57
CA ILE A 28 -23.71 -6.07 39.30
C ILE A 28 -23.21 -4.79 38.64
N PHE A 29 -23.12 -3.69 39.39
CA PHE A 29 -22.64 -2.41 38.86
C PHE A 29 -21.21 -2.51 38.32
N LEU A 30 -20.27 -3.06 39.11
CA LEU A 30 -18.88 -3.23 38.67
C LEU A 30 -18.77 -4.14 37.45
N ARG A 31 -19.58 -5.21 37.38
CA ARG A 31 -19.61 -6.11 36.22
C ARG A 31 -20.10 -5.39 34.97
N THR A 32 -21.15 -4.58 35.09
CA THR A 32 -21.68 -3.77 33.99
C THR A 32 -20.66 -2.73 33.52
N VAL A 33 -20.08 -1.95 34.45
CA VAL A 33 -19.10 -0.89 34.11
C VAL A 33 -17.87 -1.48 33.42
N ARG A 34 -17.33 -2.60 33.91
CA ARG A 34 -16.18 -3.24 33.27
C ARG A 34 -16.49 -3.69 31.86
N ARG A 35 -17.67 -4.29 31.65
CA ARG A 35 -18.13 -4.74 30.33
C ARG A 35 -18.32 -3.56 29.37
N ASP A 36 -18.88 -2.47 29.86
CA ASP A 36 -19.11 -1.26 29.09
C ASP A 36 -17.78 -0.64 28.66
N LEU A 37 -16.82 -0.51 29.59
CA LEU A 37 -15.48 0.01 29.30
C LEU A 37 -14.76 -0.81 28.22
N THR A 38 -14.77 -2.14 28.33
CA THR A 38 -14.15 -3.01 27.32
C THR A 38 -14.81 -2.87 25.96
N HIS A 39 -16.12 -2.66 25.91
CA HIS A 39 -16.83 -2.47 24.65
C HIS A 39 -16.45 -1.15 23.97
N TYR A 40 -16.31 -0.06 24.73
CA TYR A 40 -15.82 1.21 24.19
C TYR A 40 -14.37 1.13 23.71
N GLU A 41 -13.49 0.41 24.45
CA GLU A 41 -12.11 0.20 24.02
C GLU A 41 -12.01 -0.59 22.70
N GLU A 42 -12.91 -1.56 22.48
CA GLU A 42 -13.00 -2.29 21.22
C GLU A 42 -13.49 -1.39 20.08
N LEU A 43 -14.56 -0.61 20.31
CA LEU A 43 -15.08 0.33 19.32
C LEU A 43 -14.06 1.41 18.93
N ASP A 44 -13.27 1.92 19.88
CA ASP A 44 -12.20 2.89 19.61
C ASP A 44 -11.07 2.27 18.78
N LYS A 45 -10.69 1.01 19.07
CA LYS A 45 -9.71 0.28 18.26
C LYS A 45 -10.21 0.03 16.84
N GLU A 46 -11.48 -0.33 16.67
CA GLU A 46 -12.08 -0.53 15.35
C GLU A 46 -12.14 0.78 14.55
N ALA A 47 -12.56 1.88 15.18
CA ALA A 47 -12.57 3.21 14.56
C ALA A 47 -11.15 3.66 14.17
N GLN A 48 -10.16 3.45 15.04
CA GLN A 48 -8.76 3.76 14.78
C GLN A 48 -8.21 2.89 13.63
N ALA A 49 -8.57 1.60 13.57
CA ALA A 49 -8.16 0.71 12.50
C ALA A 49 -8.74 1.14 11.15
N GLN A 50 -10.02 1.50 11.11
CA GLN A 50 -10.69 2.02 9.90
C GLN A 50 -10.06 3.34 9.44
N MET A 51 -9.75 4.26 10.37
CA MET A 51 -9.07 5.51 10.04
C MET A 51 -7.66 5.26 9.49
N ASN A 52 -6.90 4.33 10.06
CA ASN A 52 -5.58 3.93 9.55
C ASN A 52 -5.67 3.26 8.18
N GLU A 53 -6.74 2.53 7.88
CA GLU A 53 -6.97 1.93 6.56
C GLU A 53 -7.27 2.99 5.50
N GLU A 54 -8.07 4.00 5.83
CA GLU A 54 -8.29 5.15 4.94
C GLU A 54 -7.01 5.97 4.73
N LEU A 55 -6.18 6.11 5.76
CA LEU A 55 -4.87 6.77 5.69
C LEU A 55 -3.76 5.84 5.16
N SER A 56 -4.07 4.58 4.84
CA SER A 56 -3.10 3.61 4.36
C SER A 56 -2.49 4.14 3.05
N GLY A 57 -1.21 4.50 3.12
CA GLY A 57 -0.52 5.27 2.08
C GLY A 57 -0.57 4.63 0.69
N TRP A 58 -0.77 3.32 0.60
CA TRP A 58 -0.99 2.64 -0.69
C TRP A 58 -2.20 3.18 -1.46
N LYS A 59 -3.30 3.54 -0.77
CA LYS A 59 -4.51 4.10 -1.39
C LYS A 59 -4.29 5.55 -1.88
N LEU A 60 -3.40 6.30 -1.22
CA LEU A 60 -2.94 7.62 -1.67
C LEU A 60 -1.99 7.49 -2.88
N VAL A 61 -1.11 6.48 -2.89
CA VAL A 61 -0.17 6.22 -3.98
C VAL A 61 -0.88 5.74 -5.26
N VAL A 62 -2.05 5.10 -5.17
CA VAL A 62 -2.86 4.72 -6.34
C VAL A 62 -3.17 5.93 -7.24
N ALA A 63 -3.36 7.11 -6.67
CA ALA A 63 -3.60 8.34 -7.44
C ALA A 63 -2.33 8.85 -8.15
N ASP A 64 -1.15 8.59 -7.60
CA ASP A 64 0.14 9.04 -8.15
C ASP A 64 0.63 8.14 -9.30
N VAL A 65 0.22 6.86 -9.35
CA VAL A 65 0.61 5.91 -10.42
C VAL A 65 0.18 6.39 -11.81
N PHE A 66 -0.93 7.11 -11.91
CA PHE A 66 -1.47 7.60 -13.18
C PHE A 66 -1.07 9.04 -13.51
N ARG A 67 -0.20 9.65 -12.71
CA ARG A 67 0.22 11.03 -12.94
C ARG A 67 1.21 11.07 -14.09
N ALA A 68 0.92 11.89 -15.10
CA ALA A 68 1.84 12.10 -16.21
C ALA A 68 3.19 12.65 -15.67
N PRO A 69 4.32 12.14 -16.15
CA PRO A 69 5.64 12.60 -15.72
C PRO A 69 5.83 14.08 -16.07
N SER A 70 6.67 14.80 -15.32
CA SER A 70 6.86 16.25 -15.50
C SER A 70 7.29 16.66 -16.91
N ASN A 71 7.96 15.76 -17.66
CA ASN A 71 8.44 15.99 -19.02
C ASN A 71 8.15 14.78 -19.94
N PRO A 72 6.90 14.57 -20.38
CA PRO A 72 6.53 13.39 -21.15
C PRO A 72 7.17 13.36 -22.54
N GLY A 73 7.36 14.52 -23.18
CA GLY A 73 8.00 14.62 -24.49
C GLY A 73 9.49 14.24 -24.48
N LEU A 74 10.21 14.54 -23.39
CA LEU A 74 11.62 14.13 -23.27
C LEU A 74 11.71 12.61 -23.08
N LEU A 75 10.79 12.03 -22.30
CA LEU A 75 10.72 10.59 -22.07
C LEU A 75 10.38 9.85 -23.37
N SER A 76 9.42 10.31 -24.16
CA SER A 76 9.07 9.66 -25.43
C SER A 76 10.22 9.66 -26.43
N VAL A 77 10.96 10.78 -26.55
CA VAL A 77 12.16 10.90 -27.40
C VAL A 77 13.29 9.99 -26.91
N MET A 78 13.53 9.94 -25.59
CA MET A 78 14.55 9.04 -25.02
C MET A 78 14.23 7.57 -25.30
N VAL A 79 12.97 7.16 -25.13
CA VAL A 79 12.55 5.77 -25.37
C VAL A 79 12.64 5.40 -26.85
N GLY A 80 12.22 6.29 -27.75
CA GLY A 80 12.39 6.11 -29.20
C GLY A 80 13.86 5.91 -29.59
N ASN A 81 14.76 6.77 -29.09
CA ASN A 81 16.20 6.66 -29.34
C ASN A 81 16.79 5.34 -28.83
N VAL A 82 16.36 4.87 -27.65
CA VAL A 82 16.80 3.58 -27.09
C VAL A 82 16.37 2.43 -28.00
N VAL A 83 15.12 2.42 -28.48
CA VAL A 83 14.63 1.40 -29.41
C VAL A 83 15.45 1.38 -30.71
N GLN A 84 15.80 2.56 -31.24
CA GLN A 84 16.62 2.67 -32.45
C GLN A 84 18.02 2.06 -32.27
N ILE A 85 18.72 2.44 -31.19
CA ILE A 85 20.09 2.01 -30.93
C ILE A 85 20.14 0.53 -30.55
N LEU A 86 19.19 0.05 -29.74
CA LEU A 86 19.12 -1.35 -29.34
C LEU A 86 18.79 -2.24 -30.54
N GLY A 87 17.79 -1.84 -31.36
CA GLY A 87 17.47 -2.54 -32.59
C GLY A 87 18.67 -2.62 -33.55
N MET A 88 19.42 -1.51 -33.67
CA MET A 88 20.59 -1.45 -34.52
C MET A 88 21.68 -2.39 -34.01
N ALA A 89 21.92 -2.43 -32.70
CA ALA A 89 22.89 -3.32 -32.07
C ALA A 89 22.53 -4.79 -32.31
N VAL A 90 21.28 -5.18 -32.10
CA VAL A 90 20.81 -6.57 -32.30
C VAL A 90 20.98 -7.00 -33.75
N VAL A 91 20.50 -6.19 -34.70
CA VAL A 91 20.62 -6.51 -36.14
C VAL A 91 22.09 -6.59 -36.54
N THR A 92 22.92 -5.64 -36.09
CA THR A 92 24.36 -5.65 -36.42
C THR A 92 25.06 -6.89 -35.86
N ILE A 93 24.78 -7.28 -34.61
CA ILE A 93 25.35 -8.49 -34.00
C ILE A 93 24.90 -9.74 -34.77
N MET A 94 23.64 -9.81 -35.17
CA MET A 94 23.11 -10.95 -35.94
C MET A 94 23.81 -11.09 -37.30
N PHE A 95 23.96 -10.00 -38.06
CA PHE A 95 24.68 -10.02 -39.35
C PHE A 95 26.18 -10.25 -39.20
N ALA A 96 26.77 -9.81 -38.08
CA ALA A 96 28.16 -10.11 -37.75
C ALA A 96 28.37 -11.59 -37.41
N ALA A 97 27.46 -12.20 -36.65
CA ALA A 97 27.50 -13.62 -36.29
C ALA A 97 27.33 -14.54 -37.51
N LEU A 98 26.55 -14.12 -38.50
CA LEU A 98 26.39 -14.82 -39.78
C LEU A 98 27.59 -14.64 -40.74
N GLY A 99 28.57 -13.81 -40.39
CA GLY A 99 29.78 -13.59 -41.17
C GLY A 99 29.66 -12.57 -42.31
N PHE A 100 28.49 -11.95 -42.50
CA PHE A 100 28.26 -10.94 -43.56
C PHE A 100 28.93 -9.60 -43.25
N MET A 101 29.08 -9.25 -41.97
CA MET A 101 29.74 -8.03 -41.50
C MET A 101 30.81 -8.36 -40.47
N SER A 102 32.03 -8.64 -40.95
CA SER A 102 33.19 -8.88 -40.08
C SER A 102 33.85 -7.55 -39.67
N PRO A 103 34.36 -7.43 -38.43
CA PRO A 103 35.18 -6.29 -38.00
C PRO A 103 36.44 -6.05 -38.86
N ALA A 104 36.87 -7.07 -39.62
CA ALA A 104 38.00 -6.97 -40.56
C ALA A 104 37.68 -6.10 -41.78
N SER A 105 36.41 -6.02 -42.21
CA SER A 105 35.95 -5.17 -43.32
C SER A 105 35.28 -3.89 -42.79
N ARG A 106 36.10 -3.00 -42.20
CA ARG A 106 35.66 -1.76 -41.52
C ARG A 106 34.66 -0.92 -42.35
N GLY A 107 34.81 -0.86 -43.67
CA GLY A 107 33.92 -0.10 -44.56
C GLY A 107 32.50 -0.68 -44.66
N THR A 108 32.38 -2.00 -44.83
CA THR A 108 31.08 -2.69 -44.96
C THR A 108 30.27 -2.61 -43.66
N LEU A 109 30.96 -2.75 -42.53
CA LEU A 109 30.34 -2.67 -41.21
C LEU A 109 29.79 -1.28 -40.92
N VAL A 110 30.57 -0.21 -41.16
CA VAL A 110 30.10 1.17 -40.92
C VAL A 110 28.95 1.54 -41.86
N THR A 111 29.02 1.13 -43.13
CA THR A 111 27.96 1.39 -44.10
C THR A 111 26.67 0.65 -43.74
N GLY A 112 26.77 -0.63 -43.33
CA GLY A 112 25.62 -1.41 -42.86
C GLY A 112 25.00 -0.84 -41.59
N MET A 113 25.83 -0.41 -40.64
CA MET A 113 25.39 0.29 -39.43
C MET A 113 24.56 1.55 -39.76
N LEU A 114 25.00 2.38 -40.70
CA LEU A 114 24.27 3.59 -41.12
C LEU A 114 22.92 3.25 -41.78
N ILE A 115 22.89 2.23 -42.64
CA ILE A 115 21.66 1.78 -43.30
C ILE A 115 20.65 1.27 -42.27
N PHE A 116 21.09 0.41 -41.34
CA PHE A 116 20.23 -0.10 -40.29
C PHE A 116 19.73 1.02 -39.38
N TYR A 117 20.58 1.99 -39.04
CA TYR A 117 20.20 3.15 -38.26
C TYR A 117 19.09 3.98 -38.93
N MET A 118 19.18 4.22 -40.24
CA MET A 118 18.14 4.93 -41.00
C MET A 118 16.82 4.14 -41.05
N VAL A 119 16.87 2.84 -41.35
CA VAL A 119 15.66 2.00 -41.46
C VAL A 119 14.94 1.90 -40.11
N LEU A 120 15.70 1.67 -39.02
CA LEU A 120 15.18 1.58 -37.66
C LEU A 120 14.70 2.93 -37.10
N GLY A 121 14.96 4.04 -37.78
CA GLY A 121 14.38 5.34 -37.45
C GLY A 121 12.85 5.32 -37.49
N ASN A 122 12.25 4.57 -38.44
CA ASN A 122 10.79 4.43 -38.52
C ASN A 122 10.19 3.75 -37.28
N SER A 123 10.87 2.72 -36.75
CA SER A 123 10.44 2.06 -35.52
C SER A 123 10.61 2.95 -34.28
N ALA A 124 11.65 3.79 -34.26
CA ALA A 124 11.89 4.75 -33.18
C ALA A 124 10.75 5.79 -33.11
N ASP A 125 10.36 6.33 -34.26
CA ASP A 125 9.30 7.32 -34.39
C ASP A 125 7.93 6.74 -34.00
N TYR A 126 7.61 5.53 -34.47
CA TYR A 126 6.38 4.82 -34.08
C TYR A 126 6.27 4.62 -32.56
N VAL A 127 7.37 4.21 -31.90
CA VAL A 127 7.37 4.02 -30.44
C VAL A 127 7.26 5.37 -29.70
N ALA A 128 7.95 6.41 -30.18
CA ALA A 128 7.87 7.74 -29.59
C ALA A 128 6.45 8.32 -29.67
N VAL A 129 5.77 8.19 -30.82
CA VAL A 129 4.38 8.63 -31.00
C VAL A 129 3.40 7.83 -30.15
N ARG A 130 3.65 6.53 -29.96
CA ARG A 130 2.77 5.68 -29.14
C ARG A 130 2.86 5.97 -27.64
N MET A 131 4.02 6.47 -27.21
CA MET A 131 4.35 6.81 -25.82
C MET A 131 3.99 8.25 -25.43
N TRP A 132 3.82 9.14 -26.42
CA TRP A 132 3.30 10.49 -26.23
C TRP A 132 1.77 10.45 -26.01
#